data_AF-A0A8T5L6W6-F1
#
_entry.id   AF-A0A8T5L6W6-F1
#
_cell.length_a   1.000
_cell.length_b   1.000
_cell.length_c   1.000
_cell.angle_alpha   90.00
_cell.angle_beta   90.00
_cell.angle_gamma   90.00
#
_symmetry.space_group_name_H-M   'P 1'
#
loop_
_entity.id
_entity.type
_entity.pdbx_description
1 polymer ?
#
loop_
_entity_poly.entity_id
_entity_poly.type
_entity_poly.pdbx_seq_one_letter_code
_entity_poly.pdbx_strand_id
1 'polypeptide(L)'
;MRIFVLLGLIVIFLSSYFTFFVFDNIVSGYIDCFKEVDAITCDIKAAGINMIGGLFIIGCFAMTAMTVVYVLIKHVIFPSNPYGSPGL
;
A
#
# COMPACT_ATOMS: atom_id res chain seq x y z
N MET A 1 -17.89 -0.99 17.82
CA MET A 1 -16.44 -1.32 17.79
C MET A 1 -16.10 -2.44 16.81
N ARG A 2 -16.75 -3.62 16.85
CA ARG A 2 -16.42 -4.75 15.94
C ARG A 2 -16.56 -4.43 14.44
N ILE A 3 -17.54 -3.62 14.04
CA ILE A 3 -17.76 -3.21 12.64
C ILE A 3 -16.60 -2.35 12.09
N PHE A 4 -16.02 -1.47 12.90
CA PHE A 4 -14.88 -0.63 12.48
C PHE A 4 -13.62 -1.46 12.23
N VAL A 5 -13.37 -2.47 13.07
CA VAL A 5 -12.27 -3.42 12.87
C VAL A 5 -12.47 -4.21 11.58
N LEU A 6 -13.69 -4.65 11.31
CA LEU A 6 -14.04 -5.43 10.12
C LEU A 6 -13.87 -4.60 8.84
N LEU A 7 -14.33 -3.34 8.84
CA LEU A 7 -14.09 -2.39 7.76
C LEU A 7 -12.60 -2.13 7.54
N GLY A 8 -11.83 -1.92 8.62
CA GLY A 8 -10.40 -1.70 8.52
C GLY A 8 -9.64 -2.89 7.93
N LEU A 9 -9.99 -4.12 8.32
CA LEU A 9 -9.43 -5.34 7.75
C LEU A 9 -9.74 -5.48 6.26
N ILE A 10 -10.96 -5.16 5.83
CA ILE A 10 -11.35 -5.17 4.41
C ILE A 10 -10.48 -4.18 3.61
N VAL A 11 -10.26 -2.97 4.14
CA VAL A 11 -9.42 -1.95 3.48
C VAL A 11 -7.97 -2.41 3.38
N ILE A 12 -7.41 -3.01 4.43
CA ILE A 12 -6.05 -3.57 4.41
C ILE A 12 -5.94 -4.69 3.37
N PHE A 13 -6.93 -5.59 3.34
CA PHE A 13 -6.96 -6.69 2.38
C PHE A 13 -7.01 -6.19 0.93
N LEU A 14 -7.96 -5.30 0.62
CA LEU A 14 -8.06 -4.66 -0.70
C LEU A 14 -6.76 -3.94 -1.06
N SER A 15 -6.20 -3.16 -0.13
CA SER A 15 -4.95 -2.43 -0.35
C SER A 15 -3.82 -3.40 -0.70
N SER A 16 -3.65 -4.50 0.03
CA SER A 16 -2.63 -5.50 -0.26
C SER A 16 -2.83 -6.19 -1.61
N TYR A 17 -4.09 -6.50 -1.97
CA TYR A 17 -4.42 -7.08 -3.28
C TYR A 17 -4.04 -6.15 -4.43
N PHE A 18 -4.37 -4.86 -4.34
CA PHE A 18 -3.98 -3.87 -5.34
C PHE A 18 -2.46 -3.71 -5.44
N THR A 19 -1.74 -3.77 -4.32
CA THR A 19 -0.27 -3.73 -4.31
C THR A 19 0.33 -4.90 -5.10
N PHE A 20 -0.14 -6.13 -4.86
CA PHE A 20 0.30 -7.31 -5.62
C PHE A 20 -0.09 -7.22 -7.09
N PHE A 21 -1.31 -6.78 -7.40
CA PHE A 21 -1.76 -6.62 -8.78
C PHE A 21 -0.90 -5.62 -9.58
N VAL A 22 -0.55 -4.49 -8.98
CA VAL A 22 0.34 -3.48 -9.58
C VAL A 22 1.75 -4.06 -9.75
N PHE A 23 2.24 -4.80 -8.77
CA PHE A 23 3.56 -5.42 -8.85
C PHE A 23 3.64 -6.45 -10.00
N ASP A 24 2.66 -7.35 -10.10
CA ASP A 24 2.67 -8.40 -11.12
C ASP A 24 2.44 -7.85 -12.54
N ASN A 25 1.53 -6.89 -12.73
CA ASN A 25 1.21 -6.38 -14.07
C ASN A 25 2.19 -5.32 -14.58
N ILE A 26 2.72 -4.48 -13.69
CA ILE A 26 3.59 -3.37 -14.08
C ILE A 26 5.04 -3.76 -13.80
N VAL A 27 5.37 -4.07 -12.55
CA VAL A 27 6.77 -4.21 -12.13
C VAL A 27 7.43 -5.47 -12.73
N SER A 28 6.75 -6.62 -12.75
CA SER A 28 7.34 -7.85 -13.30
C SER A 28 7.66 -7.74 -14.79
N GLY A 29 6.74 -7.20 -15.59
CA GLY A 29 6.94 -7.05 -17.04
C GLY A 29 8.11 -6.12 -17.41
N TYR A 30 8.37 -5.08 -16.60
CA TYR A 30 9.53 -4.22 -16.83
C TYR A 30 10.84 -4.85 -16.33
N ILE A 31 10.83 -5.59 -15.21
CA ILE A 31 12.03 -6.28 -14.70
C ILE A 31 12.55 -7.31 -15.71
N ASP A 32 11.66 -8.03 -16.38
CA ASP A 32 12.06 -8.99 -17.42
C ASP A 32 12.70 -8.28 -18.63
N CYS A 33 12.22 -7.07 -18.96
CA CYS A 33 12.82 -6.19 -19.98
C CYS A 33 14.25 -5.75 -19.65
N PHE A 34 14.62 -5.68 -18.36
CA PHE A 34 15.99 -5.38 -17.92
C PHE A 34 16.91 -6.61 -17.90
N LYS A 35 16.35 -7.82 -17.90
CA LYS A 35 17.13 -9.08 -17.84
C LYS A 35 17.54 -9.60 -19.21
N GLU A 36 16.76 -9.35 -20.25
CA GLU A 36 17.10 -9.73 -21.61
C GLU A 36 17.95 -8.65 -22.29
N VAL A 37 19.25 -8.96 -22.45
CA VAL A 37 20.29 -8.06 -23.00
C VAL A 37 20.05 -7.68 -24.48
N ASP A 38 19.14 -8.36 -25.18
CA ASP A 38 18.89 -8.20 -26.63
C ASP A 38 17.53 -7.58 -26.99
N ALA A 39 16.89 -6.83 -26.08
CA ALA A 39 15.64 -6.16 -26.39
C ALA A 39 15.85 -4.85 -27.17
N ILE A 40 16.12 -4.96 -28.47
CA ILE A 40 16.23 -3.85 -29.46
C ILE A 40 14.96 -2.97 -29.48
N THR A 41 13.86 -3.41 -28.86
CA THR A 41 12.57 -2.71 -28.74
C THR A 41 12.23 -2.24 -27.32
N CYS A 42 13.04 -2.52 -26.30
CA CYS A 42 12.73 -2.08 -24.93
C CYS A 42 13.24 -0.65 -24.70
N ASP A 43 12.33 0.32 -24.70
CA ASP A 43 12.67 1.69 -24.28
C ASP A 43 12.86 1.73 -22.76
N ILE A 44 14.11 1.52 -22.34
CA ILE A 44 14.56 1.48 -20.95
C ILE A 44 14.12 2.74 -20.18
N LYS A 45 14.01 3.88 -20.87
CA LYS A 45 13.64 5.16 -20.27
C LYS A 45 12.14 5.18 -19.94
N ALA A 46 11.30 4.68 -20.86
CA ALA A 46 9.86 4.54 -20.63
C ALA A 46 9.56 3.46 -19.57
N ALA A 47 10.27 2.33 -19.62
CA ALA A 47 10.17 1.26 -18.64
C ALA A 47 10.51 1.74 -17.21
N GLY A 48 11.59 2.50 -17.06
CA GLY A 48 12.00 3.05 -15.76
C GLY A 48 10.97 4.02 -15.17
N ILE A 49 10.39 4.91 -15.99
CA ILE A 49 9.34 5.85 -15.54
C ILE A 49 8.09 5.09 -15.09
N ASN A 50 7.66 4.09 -15.85
CA ASN A 50 6.49 3.29 -15.50
C ASN A 50 6.72 2.43 -14.25
N MET A 51 7.93 1.91 -14.06
CA MET A 51 8.32 1.17 -12.86
C MET A 51 8.32 2.08 -11.62
N ILE A 52 8.87 3.30 -11.71
CA ILE A 52 8.83 4.30 -10.64
C ILE A 52 7.39 4.72 -10.33
N GLY A 53 6.55 4.90 -11.36
CA GLY A 53 5.13 5.19 -11.21
C GLY A 53 4.38 4.07 -10.46
N GLY A 54 4.63 2.81 -10.82
CA GLY A 54 4.09 1.64 -10.12
C GLY A 54 4.53 1.58 -8.66
N LEU A 55 5.82 1.78 -8.38
CA LEU A 55 6.38 1.84 -7.03
C LEU A 55 5.79 2.99 -6.19
N PHE A 56 5.54 4.15 -6.81
CA PHE A 56 4.89 5.28 -6.14
C PHE A 56 3.45 4.95 -5.73
N ILE A 57 2.68 4.32 -6.62
CA ILE A 57 1.31 3.87 -6.32
C ILE A 57 1.30 2.84 -5.18
N ILE A 58 2.19 1.85 -5.24
CA ILE A 58 2.42 0.87 -4.16
C ILE A 58 2.70 1.59 -2.83
N GLY A 59 3.57 2.60 -2.84
CA GLY A 59 3.88 3.42 -1.68
C GLY A 59 2.67 4.15 -1.10
N CYS A 60 1.83 4.76 -1.95
CA CYS A 60 0.60 5.42 -1.52
C CYS A 60 -0.39 4.46 -0.85
N PHE A 61 -0.56 3.25 -1.41
CA PHE A 61 -1.39 2.22 -0.79
C PHE A 61 -0.81 1.75 0.54
N ALA A 62 0.51 1.56 0.63
CA ALA A 62 1.17 1.20 1.88
C ALA A 62 0.98 2.26 2.98
N MET A 63 1.11 3.55 2.67
CA MET A 63 0.85 4.65 3.62
C MET A 63 -0.60 4.68 4.08
N THR A 64 -1.54 4.41 3.17
CA THR A 64 -2.97 4.33 3.51
C THR A 64 -3.23 3.17 4.47
N ALA A 65 -2.66 1.99 4.20
CA ALA A 65 -2.77 0.84 5.09
C ALA A 65 -2.18 1.13 6.49
N MET A 66 -1.00 1.76 6.58
CA MET A 66 -0.41 2.18 7.85
C MET A 66 -1.32 3.17 8.61
N THR A 67 -1.93 4.12 7.90
CA THR A 67 -2.85 5.09 8.49
C THR A 67 -4.10 4.40 9.07
N VAL A 68 -4.68 3.44 8.33
CA VAL A 68 -5.83 2.65 8.80
C VAL A 68 -5.46 1.83 10.04
N VAL A 69 -4.30 1.16 10.04
CA VAL A 69 -3.79 0.43 11.20
C VAL A 69 -3.61 1.37 12.40
N TYR A 70 -3.02 2.55 12.19
CA TYR A 70 -2.87 3.55 13.24
C TYR A 70 -4.22 4.00 13.83
N VAL A 71 -5.21 4.28 12.97
CA VAL A 71 -6.57 4.67 13.39
C VAL A 71 -7.22 3.55 14.18
N LEU A 72 -7.09 2.30 13.74
CA LEU A 72 -7.60 1.12 14.46
C LEU A 72 -6.95 1.00 15.85
N ILE A 73 -5.62 1.11 15.95
CA ILE A 73 -4.92 1.05 17.24
C ILE A 73 -5.42 2.15 18.17
N LYS A 74 -5.51 3.39 17.67
CA LYS A 74 -5.95 4.54 18.47
C LYS A 74 -7.42 4.43 18.90
N HIS A 75 -8.30 3.82 18.13
CA HIS A 75 -9.73 3.74 18.49
C HIS A 75 -10.12 2.45 19.20
N VAL A 76 -9.35 1.37 19.04
CA VAL A 76 -9.68 0.04 19.58
C VAL A 76 -8.82 -0.31 20.78
N ILE A 77 -7.51 0.00 20.73
CA ILE A 77 -6.55 -0.36 21.80
C ILE A 77 -6.43 0.78 22.83
N PHE A 78 -6.39 2.02 22.36
CA PHE A 78 -6.32 3.21 23.22
C PHE A 78 -7.54 4.11 23.02
N PRO A 79 -8.79 3.62 23.24
CA PRO A 79 -9.97 4.47 23.09
C PRO A 79 -9.73 5.71 23.94
N SER A 80 -9.62 6.87 23.30
CA SER A 80 -9.53 8.15 23.99
C SER A 80 -10.75 8.21 24.90
N ASN A 81 -10.53 8.04 26.21
CA ASN A 81 -11.58 8.15 27.20
C ASN A 81 -12.32 9.47 26.93
N PRO A 82 -13.63 9.45 26.64
CA PRO A 82 -14.41 10.69 26.51
C PRO A 82 -14.59 11.39 27.88
N TYR A 83 -14.17 10.74 28.97
CA TYR A 83 -14.01 11.37 30.27
C TYR A 83 -12.59 11.87 30.40
N GLY A 84 -12.39 13.15 30.14
CA GLY A 84 -11.23 13.86 30.64
C GLY A 84 -11.14 13.64 32.15
N SER A 85 -10.09 12.98 32.57
CA SER A 85 -9.50 13.21 33.88
C SER A 85 -7.98 13.16 33.70
N PRO A 86 -7.32 14.31 33.54
CA PRO A 86 -6.00 14.47 34.15
C PRO A 86 -6.24 14.57 35.65
N GLY A 87 -6.19 13.45 36.36
CA GLY A 87 -6.49 13.42 37.78
C GLY A 87 -5.86 12.21 38.45
N LEU A 88 -4.67 12.47 39.01
CA LEU A 88 -3.82 11.62 39.87
C LEU A 88 -2.98 10.54 39.20
#